data_AF-A0A0B2QTG6-F1
#
_entry.id   AF-A0A0B2QTG6-F1
#
_cell.length_a   1.000
_cell.length_b   1.000
_cell.length_c   1.000
_cell.angle_alpha   90.00
_cell.angle_beta   90.00
_cell.angle_gamma   90.00
#
_symmetry.space_group_name_H-M   'P 1'
#
loop_
_entity.id
_entity.type
_entity.pdbx_description
1 polymer ?
#
loop_
_entity_poly.entity_id
_entity_poly.type
_entity_poly.pdbx_seq_one_letter_code
_entity_poly.pdbx_strand_id
1 'polypeptide(L)'
;MRENTPRETTRVQPPLLSGLPDDLAIACLIRVPRIEHRKLHLVCKRWHRLLSEDFFYSLRKSLGMAEEWLYVIKADRAGRISVHAFDPIYQLWQPLPPVPGDFPEAMWVGSAVLSGCHLYLFGGVDLEGSRSIRRVIFYNACTNKWHRAPDMLQKRNLFRSCVINNCLFVAGGELEGIQMTRSAEVYDPSQNRWSFISEMRTSMVPLFGFVHNGTWFFKGNEIGSGNSMCEAYSPETDTWTPVTNGMVNGRGNDCISLNGQLYALGCPDGCKLTVYDRATDSWKKLIDSKLHVDKFPSLVAVAPVSLNGKLCIIRHNMSISLVDVSSPNQQLESNPQDLWENIAGKAQHIRRCYKPENKISPDNISYAAKETARAFSLFRSATMSHETCPSVKNFLLLDSDGKRVAVKYFSEDWATNSAKENFEKVVFNKTQKTNARTEAEIAMFENNIVVYKFVQDLHFFVTGGDYENELILATVLQAFFDSVGLLLRGNVDKKEALENLDLILLCIDEIVDGGIILETDPNVIAGKVASNSIDSGAPLSEQTLSQALATAREHLARSLLK
;
A
#
# COMPACT_ATOMS: atom_id res chain seq x y z
N MET A 1 -41.49 -44.27 0.58
CA MET A 1 -40.77 -43.03 0.23
C MET A 1 -40.58 -42.25 1.50
N ARG A 2 -39.35 -42.16 2.02
CA ARG A 2 -39.01 -41.30 3.16
C ARG A 2 -38.38 -40.04 2.57
N GLU A 3 -39.02 -38.90 2.78
CA GLU A 3 -38.49 -37.60 2.39
C GLU A 3 -37.28 -37.26 3.28
N ASN A 4 -36.12 -37.13 2.65
CA ASN A 4 -34.93 -36.54 3.26
C ASN A 4 -35.00 -35.02 3.06
N THR A 5 -35.43 -34.28 4.08
CA THR A 5 -35.15 -32.84 4.17
C THR A 5 -33.67 -32.63 4.54
N PRO A 6 -32.92 -31.75 3.86
CA PRO A 6 -31.54 -31.46 4.22
C PRO A 6 -31.52 -30.73 5.57
N ARG A 7 -30.74 -31.24 6.54
CA ARG A 7 -30.42 -30.49 7.75
C ARG A 7 -29.49 -29.34 7.35
N GLU A 8 -30.00 -28.11 7.35
CA GLU A 8 -29.17 -26.90 7.40
C GLU A 8 -28.44 -26.87 8.76
N THR A 9 -27.24 -27.43 8.81
CA THR A 9 -26.29 -27.12 9.88
C THR A 9 -25.74 -25.72 9.64
N THR A 10 -26.42 -24.70 10.16
CA THR A 10 -25.86 -23.35 10.29
C THR A 10 -24.62 -23.45 11.17
N ARG A 11 -23.43 -23.36 10.56
CA ARG A 11 -22.18 -23.10 11.30
C ARG A 11 -22.37 -21.80 12.06
N VAL A 12 -22.58 -21.88 13.37
CA VAL A 12 -22.66 -20.70 14.24
C VAL A 12 -21.26 -20.08 14.26
N GLN A 13 -21.05 -19.07 13.41
CA GLN A 13 -19.80 -18.31 13.45
C GLN A 13 -19.73 -17.54 14.78
N PRO A 14 -18.58 -17.53 15.47
CA PRO A 14 -18.42 -16.74 16.67
C PRO A 14 -18.63 -15.25 16.35
N PRO A 15 -19.31 -14.48 17.21
CA PRO A 15 -19.61 -13.08 16.96
C PRO A 15 -18.32 -12.25 16.80
N LEU A 16 -18.35 -11.18 15.99
CA LEU A 16 -17.21 -10.29 15.77
C LEU A 16 -16.71 -9.67 17.08
N LEU A 17 -17.65 -9.30 17.95
CA LEU A 17 -17.40 -8.82 19.29
C LEU A 17 -18.29 -9.63 20.25
N SER A 18 -17.69 -10.20 21.29
CA SER A 18 -18.44 -10.97 22.28
C SER A 18 -19.51 -10.10 22.94
N GLY A 19 -20.74 -10.62 23.01
CA GLY A 19 -21.88 -9.91 23.59
C GLY A 19 -22.54 -8.86 22.67
N LEU A 20 -22.09 -8.72 21.41
CA LEU A 20 -22.71 -7.83 20.43
C LEU A 20 -23.14 -8.58 19.16
N PRO A 21 -24.33 -8.28 18.61
CA PRO A 21 -24.68 -8.59 17.23
C PRO A 21 -23.66 -8.04 16.22
N ASP A 22 -23.44 -8.75 15.11
CA ASP A 22 -22.39 -8.40 14.15
C ASP A 22 -22.62 -7.05 13.44
N ASP A 23 -23.87 -6.66 13.23
CA ASP A 23 -24.23 -5.35 12.67
C ASP A 23 -23.81 -4.20 13.59
N LEU A 24 -24.04 -4.32 14.91
CA LEU A 24 -23.55 -3.36 15.90
C LEU A 24 -22.02 -3.40 16.03
N ALA A 25 -21.41 -4.59 15.95
CA ALA A 25 -19.96 -4.72 15.97
C ALA A 25 -19.33 -4.01 14.77
N ILE A 26 -19.86 -4.23 13.56
CA ILE A 26 -19.43 -3.54 12.34
C ILE A 26 -19.62 -2.02 12.51
N ALA A 27 -20.76 -1.57 13.03
CA ALA A 27 -21.02 -0.16 13.30
C ALA A 27 -19.94 0.45 14.22
N CYS A 28 -19.48 -0.27 15.24
CA CYS A 28 -18.37 0.19 16.08
C CYS A 28 -17.05 0.25 15.28
N LEU A 29 -16.72 -0.80 14.53
CA LEU A 29 -15.46 -0.89 13.78
C LEU A 29 -15.33 0.16 12.67
N ILE A 30 -16.41 0.48 11.96
CA ILE A 30 -16.38 1.49 10.89
C ILE A 30 -16.12 2.92 11.41
N ARG A 31 -16.16 3.16 12.73
CA ARG A 31 -15.84 4.46 13.33
C ARG A 31 -14.36 4.59 13.67
N VAL A 32 -13.62 3.49 13.69
CA VAL A 32 -12.19 3.50 14.03
C VAL A 32 -11.40 4.16 12.89
N PRO A 33 -10.53 5.16 13.17
CA PRO A 33 -9.70 5.79 12.16
C PRO A 33 -8.89 4.81 11.32
N ARG A 34 -8.72 5.09 10.01
CA ARG A 34 -7.98 4.21 9.10
C ARG A 34 -6.56 3.88 9.57
N ILE A 35 -5.89 4.81 10.24
CA ILE A 35 -4.54 4.64 10.77
C ILE A 35 -4.44 3.43 11.73
N GLU A 36 -5.53 3.14 12.44
CA GLU A 36 -5.62 2.08 13.46
C GLU A 36 -6.03 0.74 12.84
N HIS A 37 -6.45 0.70 11.58
CA HIS A 37 -6.93 -0.54 10.93
C HIS A 37 -5.85 -1.62 10.93
N ARG A 38 -4.57 -1.24 10.79
CA ARG A 38 -3.44 -2.18 10.91
C ARG A 38 -3.44 -2.94 12.24
N LYS A 39 -3.82 -2.28 13.35
CA LYS A 39 -3.93 -2.94 14.66
C LYS A 39 -5.20 -3.80 14.73
N LEU A 40 -6.30 -3.36 14.13
CA LEU A 40 -7.54 -4.12 14.06
C LEU A 40 -7.38 -5.43 13.25
N HIS A 41 -6.55 -5.43 12.20
CA HIS A 41 -6.24 -6.63 11.42
C HIS A 41 -5.56 -7.73 12.25
N LEU A 42 -4.97 -7.40 13.41
CA LEU A 42 -4.27 -8.34 14.30
C LEU A 42 -5.19 -8.99 15.33
N VAL A 43 -6.43 -8.53 15.47
CA VAL A 43 -7.32 -9.01 16.55
C VAL A 43 -7.78 -10.45 16.31
N CYS A 44 -8.27 -10.74 15.10
CA CYS A 44 -8.61 -12.09 14.68
C CYS A 44 -8.81 -12.18 13.16
N LYS A 45 -8.84 -13.41 12.62
CA LYS A 45 -9.13 -13.69 11.20
C LYS A 45 -10.39 -13.02 10.68
N ARG A 46 -11.45 -12.95 11.50
CA ARG A 46 -12.75 -12.40 11.09
C ARG A 46 -12.67 -10.90 10.90
N TRP A 47 -11.97 -10.19 11.79
CA TRP A 47 -11.69 -8.76 11.64
C TRP A 47 -10.77 -8.51 10.45
N HIS A 48 -9.73 -9.32 10.31
CA HIS A 48 -8.81 -9.23 9.18
C HIS A 48 -9.55 -9.31 7.83
N ARG A 49 -10.43 -10.30 7.67
CA ARG A 49 -11.26 -10.47 6.46
C ARG A 49 -12.22 -9.30 6.27
N LEU A 50 -12.99 -8.95 7.30
CA LEU A 50 -13.95 -7.85 7.24
C LEU A 50 -13.29 -6.54 6.79
N LEU A 51 -12.15 -6.17 7.37
CA LEU A 51 -11.42 -4.94 7.06
C LEU A 51 -10.78 -4.96 5.66
N SER A 52 -10.49 -6.15 5.13
CA SER A 52 -9.91 -6.35 3.80
C SER A 52 -10.96 -6.37 2.68
N GLU A 53 -12.24 -6.50 3.01
CA GLU A 53 -13.34 -6.53 2.05
C GLU A 53 -13.75 -5.13 1.58
N ASP A 54 -14.09 -5.01 0.30
CA ASP A 54 -14.59 -3.77 -0.30
C ASP A 54 -15.88 -3.27 0.37
N PHE A 55 -16.67 -4.18 0.96
CA PHE A 55 -17.88 -3.86 1.71
C PHE A 55 -17.59 -2.91 2.88
N PHE A 56 -16.53 -3.16 3.65
CA PHE A 56 -16.22 -2.36 4.84
C PHE A 56 -15.84 -0.93 4.46
N TYR A 57 -14.99 -0.77 3.43
CA TYR A 57 -14.65 0.55 2.90
C TYR A 57 -15.87 1.27 2.30
N SER A 58 -16.68 0.56 1.52
CA SER A 58 -17.89 1.13 0.91
C SER A 58 -18.90 1.60 1.95
N LEU A 59 -19.08 0.83 3.03
CA LEU A 59 -19.94 1.21 4.15
C LEU A 59 -19.42 2.46 4.86
N ARG A 60 -18.13 2.52 5.18
CA ARG A 60 -17.49 3.73 5.74
C ARG A 60 -17.72 4.95 4.86
N LYS A 61 -17.54 4.79 3.55
CA LYS A 61 -17.74 5.87 2.57
C LYS A 61 -19.18 6.35 2.56
N SER A 62 -20.15 5.42 2.52
CA SER A 62 -21.58 5.75 2.51
C SER A 62 -22.05 6.50 3.77
N LEU A 63 -21.38 6.26 4.91
CA LEU A 63 -21.68 6.87 6.20
C LEU A 63 -20.80 8.09 6.52
N GLY A 64 -19.99 8.56 5.58
CA GLY A 64 -19.10 9.72 5.77
C GLY A 64 -17.96 9.49 6.77
N MET A 65 -17.61 8.22 7.04
CA MET A 65 -16.52 7.83 7.95
C MET A 65 -15.20 7.59 7.20
N ALA A 66 -15.24 7.50 5.86
CA ALA A 66 -14.03 7.31 5.06
C ALA A 66 -13.24 8.61 4.96
N GLU A 67 -12.00 8.58 5.42
CA GLU A 67 -11.09 9.72 5.44
C GLU A 67 -10.39 9.91 4.10
N GLU A 68 -10.17 11.16 3.71
CA GLU A 68 -9.35 11.51 2.54
C GLU A 68 -7.86 11.52 2.92
N TRP A 69 -7.10 10.56 2.40
CA TRP A 69 -5.66 10.48 2.62
C TRP A 69 -4.92 11.03 1.40
N LEU A 70 -3.81 11.73 1.63
CA LEU A 70 -2.94 12.18 0.55
C LEU A 70 -1.80 11.18 0.35
N TYR A 71 -1.44 10.91 -0.89
CA TYR A 71 -0.27 10.12 -1.22
C TYR A 71 0.75 10.99 -1.93
N VAL A 72 2.00 10.91 -1.49
CA VAL A 72 3.13 11.60 -2.12
C VAL A 72 4.18 10.57 -2.51
N ILE A 73 4.56 10.63 -3.77
CA ILE A 73 5.56 9.78 -4.38
C ILE A 73 6.87 10.57 -4.38
N LYS A 74 7.91 10.00 -3.78
CA LYS A 74 9.23 10.61 -3.67
C LYS A 74 10.22 9.71 -4.38
N ALA A 75 10.95 10.27 -5.34
CA ALA A 75 12.16 9.64 -5.85
C ALA A 75 13.35 10.07 -4.98
N ASP A 76 14.15 9.12 -4.52
CA ASP A 76 15.45 9.42 -3.92
C ASP A 76 16.47 9.77 -5.01
N ARG A 77 17.70 10.08 -4.58
CA ARG A 77 18.78 10.40 -5.52
C ARG A 77 19.17 9.22 -6.41
N ALA A 78 18.83 7.99 -6.04
CA ALA A 78 19.09 6.81 -6.86
C ALA A 78 18.00 6.60 -7.92
N GLY A 79 16.89 7.35 -7.86
CA GLY A 79 15.69 7.12 -8.67
C GLY A 79 14.68 6.19 -8.00
N ARG A 80 14.97 5.68 -6.80
CA ARG A 80 14.06 4.78 -6.08
C ARG A 80 12.86 5.53 -5.59
N ILE A 81 11.70 4.99 -5.92
CA ILE A 81 10.42 5.54 -5.51
C ILE A 81 10.06 5.03 -4.12
N SER A 82 9.69 5.95 -3.25
CA SER A 82 9.01 5.67 -1.99
C SER A 82 7.69 6.43 -1.95
N VAL A 83 6.65 5.79 -1.44
CA VAL A 83 5.33 6.41 -1.34
C VAL A 83 5.03 6.67 0.14
N HIS A 84 4.60 7.88 0.43
CA HIS A 84 4.21 8.30 1.77
C HIS A 84 2.74 8.70 1.74
N ALA A 85 1.98 8.27 2.74
CA ALA A 85 0.59 8.63 2.92
C ALA A 85 0.48 9.61 4.09
N PHE A 86 -0.29 10.68 3.93
CA PHE A 86 -0.60 11.63 4.99
C PHE A 86 -1.94 11.25 5.61
N ASP A 87 -1.91 11.03 6.92
CA ASP A 87 -3.10 10.81 7.74
C ASP A 87 -3.69 12.17 8.16
N PRO A 88 -4.93 12.48 7.73
CA PRO A 88 -5.57 13.76 8.08
C PRO A 88 -5.99 13.86 9.55
N ILE A 89 -6.17 12.74 10.27
CA ILE A 89 -6.65 12.74 11.66
C ILE A 89 -5.50 13.05 12.62
N TYR A 90 -4.41 12.30 12.51
CA TYR A 90 -3.25 12.49 13.39
C TYR A 90 -2.22 13.47 12.82
N GLN A 91 -2.40 13.90 11.56
CA GLN A 91 -1.52 14.83 10.85
C GLN A 91 -0.07 14.30 10.74
N LEU A 92 0.05 13.01 10.43
CA LEU A 92 1.32 12.31 10.35
C LEU A 92 1.55 11.74 8.95
N TRP A 93 2.80 11.79 8.51
CA TRP A 93 3.26 11.09 7.33
C TRP A 93 3.62 9.65 7.70
N GLN A 94 3.13 8.70 6.92
CA GLN A 94 3.45 7.29 7.04
C GLN A 94 4.06 6.75 5.74
N PRO A 95 5.18 6.01 5.81
CA PRO A 95 5.65 5.29 4.65
C PRO A 95 4.69 4.13 4.31
N LEU A 96 4.45 3.94 3.02
CA LEU A 96 3.82 2.74 2.51
C LEU A 96 4.84 1.60 2.40
N PRO A 97 4.40 0.33 2.28
CA PRO A 97 5.29 -0.77 1.94
C PRO A 97 6.15 -0.43 0.70
N PRO A 98 7.39 -0.95 0.62
CA PRO A 98 8.24 -0.74 -0.55
C PRO A 98 7.51 -1.09 -1.84
N VAL A 99 7.68 -0.24 -2.86
CA VAL A 99 7.18 -0.54 -4.20
C VAL A 99 7.85 -1.84 -4.67
N PRO A 100 7.10 -2.82 -5.22
CA PRO A 100 7.67 -4.07 -5.71
C PRO A 100 8.86 -3.82 -6.64
N GLY A 101 9.98 -4.51 -6.40
CA GLY A 101 11.25 -4.23 -7.10
C GLY A 101 11.24 -4.56 -8.59
N ASP A 102 10.20 -5.24 -9.06
CA ASP A 102 9.92 -5.43 -10.47
C ASP A 102 9.31 -4.16 -11.11
N PHE A 103 8.66 -3.28 -10.35
CA PHE A 103 8.28 -1.96 -10.85
C PHE A 103 9.52 -1.05 -10.88
N PRO A 104 9.95 -0.61 -12.06
CA PRO A 104 11.24 0.06 -12.18
C PRO A 104 11.29 1.36 -11.35
N GLU A 105 12.50 1.70 -10.90
CA GLU A 105 12.91 2.97 -10.31
C GLU A 105 12.71 4.09 -11.36
N ALA A 106 11.46 4.43 -11.58
CA ALA A 106 11.02 5.07 -12.80
C ALA A 106 10.89 6.58 -12.59
N MET A 107 11.63 7.34 -13.38
CA MET A 107 11.24 8.72 -13.64
C MET A 107 9.94 8.71 -14.49
N TRP A 108 9.13 9.75 -14.37
CA TRP A 108 7.94 9.96 -15.21
C TRP A 108 6.82 8.93 -15.05
N VAL A 109 6.71 8.31 -13.86
CA VAL A 109 5.60 7.41 -13.51
C VAL A 109 4.30 8.19 -13.42
N GLY A 110 3.26 7.66 -14.05
CA GLY A 110 1.88 8.10 -13.86
C GLY A 110 1.33 7.59 -12.53
N SER A 111 0.53 8.41 -11.87
CA SER A 111 -0.16 8.02 -10.64
C SER A 111 -1.61 8.48 -10.63
N ALA A 112 -2.47 7.67 -10.02
CA ALA A 112 -3.89 7.96 -9.91
C ALA A 112 -4.51 7.18 -8.73
N VAL A 113 -5.58 7.71 -8.15
CA VAL A 113 -6.38 6.98 -7.14
C VAL A 113 -7.70 6.58 -7.77
N LEU A 114 -8.00 5.28 -7.74
CA LEU A 114 -9.28 4.71 -8.17
C LEU A 114 -9.97 4.07 -6.97
N SER A 115 -11.30 3.96 -7.06
CA SER A 115 -12.20 3.39 -6.06
C SER A 115 -12.09 4.03 -4.67
N GLY A 116 -11.36 5.15 -4.55
CA GLY A 116 -11.06 5.88 -3.32
C GLY A 116 -10.01 5.23 -2.41
N CYS A 117 -9.66 3.95 -2.63
CA CYS A 117 -8.75 3.18 -1.78
C CYS A 117 -7.60 2.50 -2.55
N HIS A 118 -7.55 2.61 -3.88
CA HIS A 118 -6.49 1.99 -4.69
C HIS A 118 -5.61 3.06 -5.35
N LEU A 119 -4.34 3.12 -4.96
CA LEU A 119 -3.34 4.01 -5.58
C LEU A 119 -2.63 3.26 -6.70
N TYR A 120 -2.86 3.66 -7.94
CA TYR A 120 -2.22 3.09 -9.13
C TYR A 120 -0.92 3.82 -9.45
N LEU A 121 0.12 3.06 -9.80
CA LEU A 121 1.35 3.52 -10.42
C LEU A 121 1.52 2.82 -11.77
N PHE A 122 1.81 3.58 -12.82
CA PHE A 122 1.83 3.06 -14.18
C PHE A 122 2.77 3.81 -15.10
N GLY A 123 3.30 3.09 -16.11
CA GLY A 123 4.18 3.67 -17.11
C GLY A 123 5.48 4.22 -16.54
N GLY A 124 6.12 5.12 -17.29
CA GLY A 124 7.44 5.65 -16.95
C GLY A 124 8.55 4.94 -17.72
N VAL A 125 9.78 4.98 -17.19
CA VAL A 125 10.96 4.34 -17.79
C VAL A 125 11.48 3.18 -16.95
N ASP A 126 12.19 2.25 -17.57
CA ASP A 126 12.88 1.16 -16.88
C ASP A 126 14.08 1.63 -16.03
N LEU A 127 14.69 0.70 -15.27
CA LEU A 127 15.81 0.96 -14.34
C LEU A 127 17.04 1.58 -15.03
N GLU A 128 17.23 1.28 -16.32
CA GLU A 128 18.32 1.82 -17.13
C GLU A 128 17.97 3.21 -17.69
N GLY A 129 16.75 3.70 -17.42
CA GLY A 129 16.22 4.98 -17.91
C GLY A 129 16.06 5.03 -19.42
N SER A 130 16.08 3.87 -20.09
CA SER A 130 16.31 3.78 -21.53
C SER A 130 15.06 3.40 -22.31
N ARG A 131 14.08 2.73 -21.69
CA ARG A 131 12.85 2.28 -22.37
C ARG A 131 11.60 2.62 -21.59
N SER A 132 10.61 3.17 -22.30
CA SER A 132 9.26 3.33 -21.79
C SER A 132 8.69 1.97 -21.35
N ILE A 133 7.90 1.96 -20.29
CA ILE A 133 7.22 0.76 -19.79
C ILE A 133 5.69 0.89 -19.87
N ARG A 134 5.01 -0.25 -19.81
CA ARG A 134 3.54 -0.34 -19.79
C ARG A 134 2.98 -0.92 -18.48
N ARG A 135 3.88 -1.16 -17.51
CA ARG A 135 3.54 -1.87 -16.27
C ARG A 135 2.57 -1.06 -15.43
N VAL A 136 1.64 -1.75 -14.77
CA VAL A 136 0.70 -1.17 -13.83
C VAL A 136 0.72 -1.97 -12.53
N ILE A 137 0.93 -1.27 -11.42
CA ILE A 137 0.73 -1.79 -10.06
C ILE A 137 -0.27 -0.91 -9.34
N PHE A 138 -0.89 -1.44 -8.31
CA PHE A 138 -1.68 -0.63 -7.40
C PHE A 138 -1.44 -1.02 -5.95
N TYR A 139 -1.46 -0.03 -5.08
CA TYR A 139 -1.47 -0.21 -3.63
C TYR A 139 -2.92 -0.24 -3.17
N ASN A 140 -3.31 -1.33 -2.50
CA ASN A 140 -4.60 -1.45 -1.85
C ASN A 140 -4.51 -0.93 -0.41
N ALA A 141 -5.19 0.18 -0.15
CA ALA A 141 -5.26 0.85 1.14
C ALA A 141 -5.84 -0.01 2.27
N CYS A 142 -6.73 -0.96 1.94
CA CYS A 142 -7.44 -1.81 2.89
C CYS A 142 -6.56 -2.99 3.31
N THR A 143 -5.79 -3.56 2.39
CA THR A 143 -4.89 -4.69 2.69
C THR A 143 -3.46 -4.25 3.04
N ASN A 144 -3.14 -2.97 2.83
CA ASN A 144 -1.80 -2.42 2.98
C ASN A 144 -0.75 -3.20 2.15
N LYS A 145 -1.11 -3.56 0.91
CA LYS A 145 -0.26 -4.36 0.01
C LYS A 145 -0.27 -3.80 -1.41
N TRP A 146 0.84 -4.01 -2.11
CA TRP A 146 0.93 -3.76 -3.55
C TRP A 146 0.46 -4.99 -4.32
N HIS A 147 -0.18 -4.75 -5.44
CA HIS A 147 -0.74 -5.76 -6.33
C HIS A 147 -0.44 -5.40 -7.78
N ARG A 148 -0.42 -6.42 -8.65
CA ARG A 148 -0.35 -6.23 -10.11
C ARG A 148 -1.74 -5.94 -10.69
N ALA A 149 -1.79 -5.00 -11.62
CA ALA A 149 -2.95 -4.75 -12.47
C ALA A 149 -2.60 -5.09 -13.93
N PRO A 150 -3.60 -5.19 -14.82
CA PRO A 150 -3.36 -5.33 -16.25
C PRO A 150 -2.44 -4.23 -16.77
N ASP A 151 -1.44 -4.63 -17.56
CA ASP A 151 -0.54 -3.69 -18.21
C ASP A 151 -1.30 -2.79 -19.21
N MET A 152 -0.85 -1.55 -19.33
CA MET A 152 -1.25 -0.61 -20.39
C MET A 152 -1.10 -1.24 -21.78
N LEU A 153 -1.87 -0.79 -22.77
CA LEU A 153 -1.79 -1.33 -24.13
C LEU A 153 -0.47 -0.95 -24.79
N GLN A 154 -0.01 0.29 -24.54
CA GLN A 154 1.25 0.81 -25.06
C GLN A 154 2.22 1.19 -23.94
N LYS A 155 3.52 0.99 -24.22
CA LYS A 155 4.60 1.49 -23.35
C LYS A 155 4.70 3.00 -23.54
N ARG A 156 4.62 3.77 -22.46
CA ARG A 156 4.68 5.23 -22.53
C ARG A 156 5.38 5.84 -21.31
N ASN A 157 6.14 6.90 -21.54
CA ASN A 157 6.61 7.84 -20.52
C ASN A 157 6.16 9.26 -20.92
N LEU A 158 6.43 10.28 -20.09
CA LEU A 158 6.14 11.68 -20.42
C LEU A 158 4.69 11.96 -20.84
N PHE A 159 3.74 11.13 -20.44
CA PHE A 159 2.32 11.26 -20.75
C PHE A 159 1.59 12.09 -19.68
N ARG A 160 0.29 12.32 -19.87
CA ARG A 160 -0.60 12.78 -18.79
C ARG A 160 -1.70 11.77 -18.56
N SER A 161 -2.17 11.74 -17.32
CA SER A 161 -3.25 10.88 -16.88
C SER A 161 -4.30 11.68 -16.12
N CYS A 162 -5.53 11.19 -16.13
CA CYS A 162 -6.59 11.71 -15.28
C CYS A 162 -7.57 10.60 -14.88
N VAL A 163 -8.44 10.90 -13.92
CA VAL A 163 -9.51 10.00 -13.50
C VAL A 163 -10.84 10.68 -13.78
N ILE A 164 -11.71 10.01 -14.54
CA ILE A 164 -13.08 10.47 -14.80
C ILE A 164 -14.00 9.27 -14.58
N ASN A 165 -15.06 9.45 -13.79
CA ASN A 165 -16.04 8.39 -13.49
C ASN A 165 -15.38 7.06 -13.06
N ASN A 166 -14.38 7.15 -12.19
CA ASN A 166 -13.59 6.01 -11.69
C ASN A 166 -12.81 5.22 -12.75
N CYS A 167 -12.67 5.74 -13.97
CA CYS A 167 -11.82 5.19 -15.01
C CYS A 167 -10.53 6.01 -15.11
N LEU A 168 -9.41 5.34 -15.34
CA LEU A 168 -8.10 5.96 -15.49
C LEU A 168 -7.80 6.18 -16.98
N PHE A 169 -7.61 7.42 -17.39
CA PHE A 169 -7.26 7.80 -18.76
C PHE A 169 -5.78 8.17 -18.83
N VAL A 170 -5.13 7.81 -19.93
CA VAL A 170 -3.76 8.21 -20.28
C VAL A 170 -3.70 8.61 -21.74
N ALA A 171 -3.01 9.70 -22.04
CA ALA A 171 -2.90 10.24 -23.38
C ALA A 171 -1.52 10.83 -23.63
N GLY A 172 -1.10 10.73 -24.89
CA GLY A 172 0.18 11.25 -25.34
C GLY A 172 1.39 10.53 -24.72
N GLY A 173 2.48 11.27 -24.62
CA GLY A 173 3.77 10.80 -24.15
C GLY A 173 4.62 10.17 -25.25
N GLU A 174 5.77 9.64 -24.84
CA GLU A 174 6.76 9.08 -25.75
C GLU A 174 6.71 7.55 -25.78
N LEU A 175 6.58 7.02 -27.00
CA LEU A 175 6.66 5.59 -27.28
C LEU A 175 8.11 5.23 -27.61
N GLU A 176 8.63 4.24 -26.90
CA GLU A 176 9.93 3.58 -27.17
C GLU A 176 11.14 4.53 -27.36
N GLY A 177 11.12 5.74 -26.79
CA GLY A 177 12.26 6.68 -26.79
C GLY A 177 12.50 7.42 -28.11
N ILE A 178 11.54 7.42 -29.05
CA ILE A 178 11.74 7.93 -30.41
C ILE A 178 10.61 8.86 -30.88
N GLN A 179 9.35 8.60 -30.48
CA GLN A 179 8.20 9.31 -31.06
C GLN A 179 7.12 9.63 -30.02
N MET A 180 6.69 10.89 -29.99
CA MET A 180 5.49 11.27 -29.24
C MET A 180 4.23 10.77 -29.94
N THR A 181 3.30 10.23 -29.16
CA THR A 181 2.07 9.64 -29.66
C THR A 181 0.87 10.57 -29.54
N ARG A 182 -0.13 10.32 -30.39
CA ARG A 182 -1.49 10.85 -30.25
C ARG A 182 -2.44 9.86 -29.58
N SER A 183 -1.98 8.63 -29.37
CA SER A 183 -2.79 7.57 -28.79
C SER A 183 -3.19 7.89 -27.36
N ALA A 184 -4.41 7.52 -27.03
CA ALA A 184 -4.93 7.58 -25.70
C ALA A 184 -5.62 6.25 -25.37
N GLU A 185 -5.60 5.87 -24.10
CA GLU A 185 -6.18 4.63 -23.61
C GLU A 185 -6.83 4.86 -22.24
N VAL A 186 -7.82 4.02 -21.94
CA VAL A 186 -8.59 4.06 -20.71
C VAL A 186 -8.55 2.70 -20.02
N TYR A 187 -8.35 2.71 -18.72
CA TYR A 187 -8.52 1.56 -17.84
C TYR A 187 -9.84 1.66 -17.11
N ASP A 188 -10.68 0.65 -17.33
CA ASP A 188 -11.92 0.47 -16.58
C ASP A 188 -11.70 -0.59 -15.50
N PRO A 189 -11.69 -0.22 -14.21
CA PRO A 189 -11.51 -1.19 -13.12
C PRO A 189 -12.68 -2.16 -12.99
N SER A 190 -13.88 -1.84 -13.48
CA SER A 190 -15.04 -2.75 -13.46
C SER A 190 -14.87 -3.92 -14.44
N GLN A 191 -14.17 -3.67 -15.55
CA GLN A 191 -13.82 -4.69 -16.54
C GLN A 191 -12.42 -5.26 -16.34
N ASN A 192 -11.64 -4.65 -15.43
CA ASN A 192 -10.22 -4.94 -15.22
C ASN A 192 -9.45 -5.00 -16.55
N ARG A 193 -9.63 -3.98 -17.40
CA ARG A 193 -9.09 -3.99 -18.76
C ARG A 193 -8.79 -2.58 -19.29
N TRP A 194 -7.73 -2.50 -20.08
CA TRP A 194 -7.40 -1.33 -20.89
C TRP A 194 -8.05 -1.39 -22.28
N SER A 195 -8.51 -0.25 -22.79
CA SER A 195 -9.04 -0.10 -24.15
C SER A 195 -8.51 1.19 -24.78
N PHE A 196 -8.32 1.19 -26.10
CA PHE A 196 -8.05 2.43 -26.82
C PHE A 196 -9.29 3.31 -26.85
N ILE A 197 -9.07 4.63 -26.78
CA ILE A 197 -10.07 5.67 -27.05
C ILE A 197 -9.64 6.46 -28.28
N SER A 198 -10.48 7.39 -28.74
CA SER A 198 -10.13 8.27 -29.86
C SER A 198 -8.76 8.92 -29.70
N GLU A 199 -8.00 8.99 -30.80
CA GLU A 199 -6.71 9.66 -30.81
C GLU A 199 -6.85 11.18 -30.68
N MET A 200 -5.86 11.81 -30.04
CA MET A 200 -5.68 13.26 -30.09
C MET A 200 -5.45 13.70 -31.54
N ARG A 201 -5.79 14.96 -31.86
CA ARG A 201 -5.60 15.50 -33.20
C ARG A 201 -4.13 15.78 -33.48
N THR A 202 -3.44 16.34 -32.50
CA THR A 202 -2.05 16.79 -32.60
C THR A 202 -1.13 15.96 -31.70
N SER A 203 0.02 15.56 -32.23
CA SER A 203 1.09 14.98 -31.41
C SER A 203 1.84 16.11 -30.71
N MET A 204 1.92 16.03 -29.38
CA MET A 204 2.43 17.12 -28.56
C MET A 204 3.19 16.61 -27.35
N VAL A 205 4.20 17.38 -26.94
CA VAL A 205 4.91 17.16 -25.68
C VAL A 205 4.02 17.66 -24.53
N PRO A 206 3.58 16.79 -23.61
CA PRO A 206 2.58 17.18 -22.61
C PRO A 206 3.15 18.14 -21.57
N LEU A 207 2.44 19.24 -21.31
CA LEU A 207 2.78 20.20 -20.26
C LEU A 207 1.96 19.94 -19.00
N PHE A 208 0.64 19.98 -19.10
CA PHE A 208 -0.26 19.71 -17.98
C PHE A 208 -1.63 19.25 -18.49
N GLY A 209 -2.44 18.67 -17.61
CA GLY A 209 -3.81 18.31 -17.90
C GLY A 209 -4.67 18.39 -16.65
N PHE A 210 -5.95 18.72 -16.82
CA PHE A 210 -6.89 18.84 -15.71
C PHE A 210 -8.30 18.42 -16.14
N VAL A 211 -9.10 17.97 -15.18
CA VAL A 211 -10.50 17.61 -15.41
C VAL A 211 -11.38 18.73 -14.88
N HIS A 212 -12.35 19.15 -15.69
CA HIS A 212 -13.35 20.13 -15.29
C HIS A 212 -14.71 19.77 -15.91
N ASN A 213 -15.74 19.67 -15.07
CA ASN A 213 -17.09 19.25 -15.46
C ASN A 213 -17.14 17.96 -16.31
N GLY A 214 -16.31 16.96 -15.97
CA GLY A 214 -16.28 15.68 -16.68
C GLY A 214 -15.51 15.69 -18.01
N THR A 215 -15.01 16.85 -18.46
CA THR A 215 -14.14 16.97 -19.63
C THR A 215 -12.67 16.99 -19.21
N TRP A 216 -11.82 16.26 -19.94
CA TRP A 216 -10.37 16.30 -19.74
C TRP A 216 -9.73 17.32 -20.68
N PHE A 217 -9.11 18.35 -20.11
CA PHE A 217 -8.30 19.30 -20.86
C PHE A 217 -6.84 18.87 -20.82
N PHE A 218 -6.25 18.77 -22.01
CA PHE A 218 -4.87 18.35 -22.22
C PHE A 218 -4.13 19.47 -22.93
N LYS A 219 -3.03 19.95 -22.35
CA LYS A 219 -2.21 21.01 -22.95
C LYS A 219 -0.78 20.53 -23.15
N GLY A 220 -0.24 20.80 -24.32
CA GLY A 220 1.12 20.45 -24.68
C GLY A 220 1.70 21.42 -25.71
N ASN A 221 2.96 21.20 -26.08
CA ASN A 221 3.60 21.89 -27.19
C ASN A 221 3.63 20.97 -28.41
N GLU A 222 3.10 21.44 -29.53
CA GLU A 222 3.12 20.71 -30.80
C GLU A 222 4.56 20.49 -31.26
N ILE A 223 4.83 19.29 -31.77
CA ILE A 223 6.13 18.93 -32.30
C ILE A 223 6.37 19.63 -33.64
N GLY A 224 7.56 20.21 -33.80
CA GLY A 224 7.96 20.93 -35.01
C GLY A 224 7.69 22.43 -34.91
N SER A 225 6.45 22.85 -34.64
CA SER A 225 6.11 24.27 -34.49
C SER A 225 6.49 24.86 -33.12
N GLY A 226 6.46 24.03 -32.07
CA GLY A 226 6.64 24.47 -30.69
C GLY A 226 5.46 25.26 -30.11
N ASN A 227 4.37 25.42 -30.88
CA ASN A 227 3.19 26.15 -30.43
C ASN A 227 2.48 25.41 -29.30
N SER A 228 2.03 26.15 -28.29
CA SER A 228 1.19 25.58 -27.25
C SER A 228 -0.21 25.28 -27.80
N MET A 229 -0.60 24.01 -27.74
CA MET A 229 -1.89 23.50 -28.18
C MET A 229 -2.66 22.96 -26.98
N CYS A 230 -3.99 23.07 -27.04
CA CYS A 230 -4.86 22.45 -26.05
C CYS A 230 -6.01 21.72 -26.75
N GLU A 231 -6.28 20.51 -26.28
CA GLU A 231 -7.40 19.69 -26.72
C GLU A 231 -8.21 19.26 -25.50
N ALA A 232 -9.53 19.18 -25.67
CA ALA A 232 -10.46 18.69 -24.66
C ALA A 232 -11.07 17.36 -25.11
N TYR A 233 -11.01 16.36 -24.24
CA TYR A 233 -11.63 15.06 -24.44
C TYR A 233 -12.94 14.96 -23.68
N SER A 234 -14.00 14.56 -24.39
CA SER A 234 -15.30 14.22 -23.82
C SER A 234 -15.49 12.71 -23.81
N PRO A 235 -15.54 12.06 -22.64
CA PRO A 235 -15.79 10.62 -22.54
C PRO A 235 -17.18 10.19 -23.05
N GLU A 236 -18.17 11.09 -23.03
CA GLU A 236 -19.54 10.79 -23.49
C GLU A 236 -19.61 10.57 -25.01
N THR A 237 -18.79 11.30 -25.76
CA THR A 237 -18.76 11.25 -27.22
C THR A 237 -17.53 10.54 -27.77
N ASP A 238 -16.56 10.21 -26.92
CA ASP A 238 -15.24 9.69 -27.30
C ASP A 238 -14.58 10.57 -28.37
N THR A 239 -14.46 11.86 -28.12
CA THR A 239 -13.89 12.82 -29.09
C THR A 239 -12.98 13.85 -28.45
N TRP A 240 -11.90 14.20 -29.18
CA TRP A 240 -11.03 15.33 -28.89
C TRP A 240 -11.41 16.57 -29.72
N THR A 241 -11.51 17.72 -29.05
CA THR A 241 -11.82 19.03 -29.66
C THR A 241 -10.74 20.06 -29.32
N PRO A 242 -10.22 20.84 -30.29
CA PRO A 242 -9.30 21.94 -29.99
C PRO A 242 -9.95 23.00 -29.11
N VAL A 243 -9.19 23.52 -28.14
CA VAL A 243 -9.66 24.58 -27.22
C VAL A 243 -8.66 25.73 -27.21
N THR A 244 -9.19 26.94 -27.37
CA THR A 244 -8.40 28.18 -27.45
C THR A 244 -9.00 29.31 -26.60
N ASN A 245 -9.82 28.98 -25.61
CA ASN A 245 -10.42 29.99 -24.71
C ASN A 245 -9.45 30.43 -23.60
N GLY A 246 -9.83 31.46 -22.84
CA GLY A 246 -9.05 32.02 -21.75
C GLY A 246 -8.80 31.06 -20.58
N MET A 247 -9.56 29.97 -20.46
CA MET A 247 -9.31 28.91 -19.49
C MET A 247 -7.93 28.28 -19.69
N VAL A 248 -7.57 28.01 -20.95
CA VAL A 248 -6.36 27.28 -21.33
C VAL A 248 -5.24 28.22 -21.81
N ASN A 249 -5.59 29.42 -22.29
CA ASN A 249 -4.64 30.44 -22.71
C ASN A 249 -3.98 31.15 -21.51
N GLY A 250 -2.67 31.43 -21.59
CA GLY A 250 -1.97 32.24 -20.59
C GLY A 250 -1.62 31.55 -19.26
N ARG A 251 -1.64 30.21 -19.21
CA ARG A 251 -1.25 29.42 -18.03
C ARG A 251 -0.16 28.39 -18.34
N GLY A 252 0.81 28.30 -17.42
CA GLY A 252 1.92 27.34 -17.45
C GLY A 252 2.00 26.42 -16.22
N ASN A 253 0.99 26.43 -15.34
CA ASN A 253 1.00 25.72 -14.05
C ASN A 253 -0.20 24.77 -13.94
N ASP A 254 -0.07 23.76 -13.06
CA ASP A 254 -1.13 22.80 -12.75
C ASP A 254 -2.38 23.46 -12.17
N CYS A 255 -3.53 22.91 -12.55
CA CYS A 255 -4.86 23.39 -12.19
C CYS A 255 -5.64 22.29 -11.47
N ILE A 256 -6.56 22.69 -10.59
CA ILE A 256 -7.48 21.77 -9.92
C ILE A 256 -8.91 22.30 -9.98
N SER A 257 -9.86 21.41 -10.24
CA SER A 257 -11.28 21.72 -10.08
C SER A 257 -11.75 21.34 -8.68
N LEU A 258 -12.39 22.29 -7.99
CA LEU A 258 -12.95 22.10 -6.66
C LEU A 258 -14.26 22.89 -6.58
N ASN A 259 -15.33 22.28 -6.07
CA ASN A 259 -16.66 22.91 -5.94
C ASN A 259 -17.18 23.57 -7.23
N GLY A 260 -16.91 22.95 -8.39
CA GLY A 260 -17.34 23.47 -9.71
C GLY A 260 -16.54 24.67 -10.23
N GLN A 261 -15.57 25.17 -9.47
CA GLN A 261 -14.63 26.21 -9.89
C GLN A 261 -13.29 25.60 -10.28
N LEU A 262 -12.48 26.37 -11.02
CA LEU A 262 -11.15 25.98 -11.43
C LEU A 262 -10.12 26.92 -10.81
N TYR A 263 -9.16 26.35 -10.09
CA TYR A 263 -8.11 27.07 -9.39
C TYR A 263 -6.74 26.71 -9.97
N ALA A 264 -5.84 27.68 -9.99
CA ALA A 264 -4.47 27.50 -10.44
C ALA A 264 -3.50 28.26 -9.54
N LEU A 265 -2.32 27.67 -9.33
CA LEU A 265 -1.23 28.32 -8.62
C LEU A 265 -0.67 29.46 -9.48
N GLY A 266 -0.68 30.67 -8.93
CA GLY A 266 -0.19 31.90 -9.58
C GLY A 266 1.32 32.08 -9.50
N CYS A 267 2.01 31.29 -8.67
CA CYS A 267 3.47 31.28 -8.57
C CYS A 267 4.01 29.93 -8.09
N PRO A 268 5.29 29.60 -8.40
CA PRO A 268 5.86 28.29 -8.10
C PRO A 268 5.88 27.90 -6.62
N ASP A 269 5.95 28.86 -5.68
CA ASP A 269 5.94 28.59 -4.23
C ASP A 269 4.54 28.23 -3.68
N GLY A 270 3.51 28.30 -4.53
CA GLY A 270 2.11 28.03 -4.19
C GLY A 270 1.44 29.13 -3.37
N CYS A 271 2.07 30.28 -3.12
CA CYS A 271 1.54 31.32 -2.23
C CYS A 271 0.49 32.24 -2.88
N LYS A 272 0.36 32.20 -4.22
CA LYS A 272 -0.68 32.93 -4.96
C LYS A 272 -1.64 31.95 -5.59
N LEU A 273 -2.93 32.21 -5.45
CA LEU A 273 -4.00 31.43 -6.02
C LEU A 273 -4.82 32.30 -6.97
N THR A 274 -5.14 31.73 -8.14
CA THR A 274 -6.03 32.36 -9.12
C THR A 274 -7.22 31.46 -9.38
N VAL A 275 -8.37 32.06 -9.67
CA VAL A 275 -9.61 31.37 -10.02
C VAL A 275 -10.01 31.75 -11.44
N TYR A 276 -10.51 30.80 -12.20
CA TYR A 276 -11.03 31.06 -13.54
C TYR A 276 -12.47 31.59 -13.44
N ASP A 277 -12.70 32.78 -14.00
CA ASP A 277 -14.03 33.35 -14.15
C ASP A 277 -14.56 33.06 -15.55
N ARG A 278 -15.64 32.27 -15.60
CA ARG A 278 -16.32 31.90 -16.84
C ARG A 278 -17.01 33.09 -17.52
N ALA A 279 -17.48 34.08 -16.75
CA ALA A 279 -18.20 35.22 -17.31
C ALA A 279 -17.28 36.14 -18.11
N THR A 280 -16.04 36.29 -17.67
CA THR A 280 -15.04 37.14 -18.33
C THR A 280 -14.02 36.36 -19.15
N ASP A 281 -14.19 35.04 -19.30
CA ASP A 281 -13.23 34.10 -19.90
C ASP A 281 -11.78 34.41 -19.50
N SER A 282 -11.54 34.61 -18.20
CA SER A 282 -10.24 35.07 -17.72
C SER A 282 -9.98 34.67 -16.28
N TRP A 283 -8.70 34.59 -15.94
CA TRP A 283 -8.27 34.25 -14.61
C TRP A 283 -8.16 35.48 -13.71
N LYS A 284 -8.76 35.42 -12.54
CA LYS A 284 -8.73 36.47 -11.52
C LYS A 284 -7.86 36.04 -10.35
N LYS A 285 -7.15 37.01 -9.76
CA LYS A 285 -6.43 36.81 -8.51
C LYS A 285 -7.44 36.55 -7.39
N LEU A 286 -7.27 35.44 -6.67
CA LEU A 286 -8.14 35.08 -5.55
C LEU A 286 -7.46 35.40 -4.22
N ILE A 287 -6.31 34.77 -3.95
CA ILE A 287 -5.57 34.88 -2.69
C ILE A 287 -4.09 35.11 -3.00
N ASP A 288 -3.44 35.91 -2.17
CA ASP A 288 -1.99 36.07 -2.12
C ASP A 288 -1.62 36.13 -0.66
N SER A 289 -1.00 35.06 -0.16
CA SER A 289 -0.65 34.97 1.25
C SER A 289 0.35 36.06 1.64
N LYS A 290 1.07 36.66 0.67
CA LYS A 290 2.23 37.57 0.86
C LYS A 290 3.35 37.01 1.73
N LEU A 291 3.16 35.82 2.31
CA LEU A 291 4.13 34.97 2.97
C LEU A 291 4.88 34.22 1.87
N HIS A 292 5.61 34.97 1.04
CA HIS A 292 6.68 34.36 0.27
C HIS A 292 7.62 33.75 1.29
N VAL A 293 7.82 32.44 1.23
CA VAL A 293 8.74 31.78 2.16
C VAL A 293 10.15 32.18 1.71
N ASP A 294 10.59 33.31 2.25
CA ASP A 294 11.79 34.02 1.83
C ASP A 294 13.01 33.07 1.80
N LYS A 295 13.70 33.06 0.65
CA LYS A 295 15.09 32.59 0.45
C LYS A 295 15.35 31.09 0.36
N PHE A 296 14.41 30.24 -0.04
CA PHE A 296 14.74 28.83 -0.32
C PHE A 296 14.19 28.32 -1.66
N PRO A 297 15.06 27.94 -2.64
CA PRO A 297 14.63 27.30 -3.88
C PRO A 297 13.99 25.90 -3.68
N SER A 298 13.85 25.43 -2.44
CA SER A 298 13.34 24.11 -2.05
C SER A 298 11.84 24.06 -1.69
N LEU A 299 11.07 25.09 -2.02
CA LEU A 299 9.65 25.23 -1.65
C LEU A 299 8.69 25.34 -2.85
N VAL A 300 9.08 24.76 -3.99
CA VAL A 300 8.16 24.66 -5.15
C VAL A 300 6.98 23.76 -4.76
N ALA A 301 5.77 24.25 -5.03
CA ALA A 301 4.54 23.50 -4.90
C ALA A 301 4.55 22.36 -5.93
N VAL A 302 4.31 21.15 -5.46
CA VAL A 302 4.37 19.94 -6.28
C VAL A 302 3.07 19.77 -7.05
N ALA A 303 1.92 19.96 -6.39
CA ALA A 303 0.61 19.95 -7.02
C ALA A 303 -0.45 20.56 -6.07
N PRO A 304 -1.46 21.25 -6.59
CA PRO A 304 -2.70 21.52 -5.86
C PRO A 304 -3.58 20.26 -5.85
N VAL A 305 -4.01 19.82 -4.67
CA VAL A 305 -4.93 18.68 -4.47
C VAL A 305 -6.11 19.10 -3.58
N SER A 306 -7.20 18.33 -3.58
CA SER A 306 -8.30 18.53 -2.63
C SER A 306 -8.04 17.71 -1.37
N LEU A 307 -8.29 18.29 -0.20
CA LEU A 307 -8.33 17.57 1.07
C LEU A 307 -9.47 18.12 1.94
N ASN A 308 -10.43 17.27 2.29
CA ASN A 308 -11.61 17.60 3.10
C ASN A 308 -12.36 18.85 2.57
N GLY A 309 -12.50 18.94 1.23
CA GLY A 309 -13.16 20.06 0.57
C GLY A 309 -12.37 21.38 0.53
N LYS A 310 -11.13 21.38 1.04
CA LYS A 310 -10.20 22.53 0.99
C LYS A 310 -9.13 22.30 -0.08
N LEU A 311 -8.55 23.39 -0.55
CA LEU A 311 -7.40 23.34 -1.44
C LEU A 311 -6.15 23.02 -0.61
N CYS A 312 -5.46 21.95 -0.95
CA CYS A 312 -4.25 21.50 -0.30
C CYS A 312 -3.05 21.72 -1.22
N ILE A 313 -2.04 22.43 -0.70
CA ILE A 313 -0.79 22.73 -1.40
C ILE A 313 0.33 21.95 -0.72
N ILE A 314 0.89 21.00 -1.45
CA ILE A 314 2.02 20.17 -1.01
C ILE A 314 3.30 20.73 -1.61
N ARG A 315 4.34 20.92 -0.79
CA ARG A 315 5.66 21.39 -1.26
C ARG A 315 6.69 20.26 -1.22
N HIS A 316 7.82 20.43 -1.93
CA HIS A 316 8.89 19.42 -2.00
C HIS A 316 9.40 18.93 -0.63
N ASN A 317 9.34 19.77 0.41
CA ASN A 317 9.71 19.40 1.77
C ASN A 317 8.62 18.65 2.55
N MET A 318 7.54 18.20 1.89
CA MET A 318 6.38 17.52 2.48
C MET A 318 5.55 18.40 3.44
N SER A 319 5.75 19.72 3.42
CA SER A 319 4.86 20.64 4.12
C SER A 319 3.53 20.76 3.36
N ILE A 320 2.45 20.84 4.14
CA ILE A 320 1.08 20.99 3.64
C ILE A 320 0.54 22.33 4.11
N SER A 321 -0.04 23.09 3.19
CA SER A 321 -0.90 24.22 3.53
C SER A 321 -2.30 23.97 3.01
N LEU A 322 -3.30 24.13 3.87
CA LEU A 322 -4.71 24.11 3.47
C LEU A 322 -5.24 25.52 3.32
N VAL A 323 -6.04 25.71 2.26
CA VAL A 323 -6.70 26.97 1.94
C VAL A 323 -8.19 26.70 1.78
N ASP A 324 -9.00 27.35 2.61
CA ASP A 324 -10.45 27.29 2.48
C ASP A 324 -10.92 28.25 1.39
N VAL A 325 -11.50 27.69 0.32
CA VAL A 325 -12.02 28.44 -0.83
C VAL A 325 -13.56 28.41 -0.90
N SER A 326 -14.22 27.85 0.12
CA SER A 326 -15.68 27.65 0.15
C SER A 326 -16.48 28.92 0.44
N SER A 327 -15.87 29.93 1.07
CA SER A 327 -16.52 31.19 1.46
C SER A 327 -15.84 32.41 0.82
N PRO A 328 -16.14 32.74 -0.46
CA PRO A 328 -15.58 33.92 -1.11
C PRO A 328 -15.97 35.25 -0.43
N ASN A 329 -17.08 35.27 0.31
CA ASN A 329 -17.61 36.51 0.89
C ASN A 329 -17.02 36.86 2.28
N GLN A 330 -16.30 35.94 2.95
CA GLN A 330 -15.49 36.29 4.13
C GLN A 330 -14.19 37.04 3.75
N GLN A 331 -13.87 37.10 2.45
CA GLN A 331 -12.64 37.69 1.90
C GLN A 331 -12.51 39.20 2.09
N LEU A 332 -13.57 39.92 2.50
CA LEU A 332 -13.51 41.36 2.77
C LEU A 332 -13.15 41.73 4.22
N GLU A 333 -13.25 40.80 5.19
CA GLU A 333 -13.11 41.14 6.62
C GLU A 333 -12.06 40.31 7.39
N SER A 334 -11.59 39.17 6.86
CA SER A 334 -10.58 38.33 7.52
C SER A 334 -9.14 38.60 7.05
N ASN A 335 -8.16 38.55 7.96
CA ASN A 335 -6.74 38.68 7.63
C ASN A 335 -6.32 37.53 6.70
N PRO A 336 -5.57 37.73 5.58
CA PRO A 336 -5.19 36.65 4.66
C PRO A 336 -4.45 35.48 5.31
N GLN A 337 -3.93 35.65 6.52
CA GLN A 337 -3.29 34.62 7.34
C GLN A 337 -4.29 33.62 7.94
N ASP A 338 -5.53 34.03 8.21
CA ASP A 338 -6.57 33.19 8.83
C ASP A 338 -7.13 32.14 7.85
N LEU A 339 -6.88 32.31 6.55
CA LEU A 339 -7.28 31.39 5.48
C LEU A 339 -6.26 30.25 5.25
N TRP A 340 -5.07 30.35 5.83
CA TRP A 340 -3.97 29.42 5.61
C TRP A 340 -3.70 28.61 6.88
N GLU A 341 -4.07 27.33 6.84
CA GLU A 341 -3.71 26.40 7.89
C GLU A 341 -2.43 25.66 7.46
N ASN A 342 -1.32 25.93 8.15
CA ASN A 342 -0.11 25.12 8.00
C ASN A 342 -0.24 23.90 8.89
N ILE A 343 -0.63 22.78 8.27
CA ILE A 343 -0.56 21.49 8.93
C ILE A 343 0.90 21.03 8.83
N ALA A 344 1.68 21.44 9.83
CA ALA A 344 3.02 20.93 10.01
C ALA A 344 2.90 19.44 10.31
N GLY A 345 3.20 18.59 9.32
CA GLY A 345 3.52 17.20 9.59
C GLY A 345 4.63 17.22 10.63
N LYS A 346 4.34 16.76 11.86
CA LYS A 346 5.34 16.55 12.91
C LYS A 346 6.25 15.43 12.45
N ALA A 347 7.11 15.70 11.47
CA ALA A 347 8.29 14.91 11.22
C ALA A 347 9.20 15.11 12.43
N GLN A 348 9.03 14.27 13.45
CA GLN A 348 10.13 14.03 14.37
C GLN A 348 11.31 13.59 13.48
N HIS A 349 12.36 14.42 13.46
CA HIS A 349 13.63 14.21 12.77
C HIS A 349 13.68 14.43 11.24
N ILE A 350 13.58 15.69 10.79
CA ILE A 350 14.45 16.18 9.70
C ILE A 350 15.09 17.51 10.13
N ARG A 351 16.02 17.42 11.09
CA ARG A 351 16.97 18.50 11.43
C ARG A 351 18.38 17.97 11.24
N ARG A 352 18.77 17.76 9.98
CA ARG A 352 20.16 17.79 9.47
C ARG A 352 20.15 17.30 8.04
N CYS A 353 20.49 18.20 7.13
CA CYS A 353 21.19 17.99 5.86
C CYS A 353 20.81 19.12 4.91
N TYR A 354 21.32 20.32 5.14
CA TYR A 354 21.61 21.26 4.06
C TYR A 354 22.62 22.30 4.57
N LYS A 355 23.84 22.28 4.04
CA LYS A 355 24.71 23.46 4.00
C LYS A 355 24.58 24.06 2.60
N PRO A 356 24.36 25.36 2.46
CA PRO A 356 24.17 25.99 1.17
C PRO A 356 25.53 26.34 0.56
N GLU A 357 25.78 25.94 -0.69
CA GLU A 357 26.76 26.66 -1.51
C GLU A 357 26.22 26.90 -2.93
N ASN A 358 26.38 28.17 -3.31
CA ASN A 358 26.37 28.80 -4.62
C ASN A 358 25.03 29.18 -5.27
N LYS A 359 24.90 30.51 -5.43
CA LYS A 359 23.89 31.26 -6.16
C LYS A 359 23.93 30.89 -7.65
N ILE A 360 22.78 30.61 -8.24
CA ILE A 360 22.58 30.57 -9.69
C ILE A 360 21.57 31.67 -10.05
N SER A 361 21.89 32.48 -11.05
CA SER A 361 21.07 33.60 -11.53
C SER A 361 19.83 33.12 -12.29
N PRO A 362 18.73 33.90 -12.28
CA PRO A 362 17.46 33.45 -12.81
C PRO A 362 17.33 33.81 -14.28
N ASP A 363 17.75 32.94 -15.20
CA ASP A 363 17.30 32.95 -16.60
C ASP A 363 17.45 31.53 -17.18
N ASN A 364 16.38 31.03 -17.82
CA ASN A 364 16.20 29.74 -18.51
C ASN A 364 15.63 28.54 -17.69
N ILE A 365 14.32 28.59 -17.43
CA ILE A 365 13.53 27.48 -16.86
C ILE A 365 13.33 26.29 -17.84
N SER A 366 13.78 26.39 -19.10
CA SER A 366 13.67 25.30 -20.09
C SER A 366 14.85 24.31 -20.10
N TYR A 367 15.88 24.51 -19.27
CA TYR A 367 17.11 23.68 -19.29
C TYR A 367 17.19 22.65 -18.15
N ALA A 368 16.29 22.75 -17.16
CA ALA A 368 16.31 21.94 -15.94
C ALA A 368 16.05 20.44 -16.16
N ALA A 369 15.40 20.05 -17.27
CA ALA A 369 15.13 18.64 -17.60
C ALA A 369 16.34 17.91 -18.22
N LYS A 370 17.36 18.64 -18.70
CA LYS A 370 18.56 18.05 -19.33
C LYS A 370 19.77 17.93 -18.40
N GLU A 371 19.82 18.71 -17.31
CA GLU A 371 20.94 18.71 -16.35
C GLU A 371 20.78 17.71 -15.20
N THR A 372 19.57 17.22 -14.91
CA THR A 372 19.34 16.25 -13.81
C THR A 372 19.99 14.88 -14.07
N ALA A 373 20.40 14.61 -15.31
CA ALA A 373 21.00 13.34 -15.73
C ALA A 373 22.53 13.23 -15.50
N ARG A 374 23.20 14.28 -14.99
CA ARG A 374 24.68 14.29 -14.86
C ARG A 374 25.26 14.30 -13.45
N ALA A 375 24.44 14.40 -12.40
CA ALA A 375 24.93 14.51 -11.02
C ALA A 375 24.64 13.25 -10.20
N PHE A 376 25.18 12.11 -10.62
CA PHE A 376 25.15 10.85 -9.85
C PHE A 376 26.59 10.42 -9.53
N SER A 377 27.07 10.74 -8.33
CA SER A 377 27.99 9.85 -7.62
C SER A 377 28.10 10.17 -6.13
N LEU A 378 28.24 9.07 -5.37
CA LEU A 378 28.87 8.89 -4.06
C LEU A 378 28.01 8.90 -2.77
N PHE A 379 28.03 7.68 -2.19
CA PHE A 379 27.91 7.27 -0.79
C PHE A 379 26.55 7.02 -0.12
N ARG A 380 26.64 6.05 0.79
CA ARG A 380 25.67 5.03 1.22
C ARG A 380 25.18 5.33 2.65
N SER A 381 24.01 4.77 2.96
CA SER A 381 23.53 4.36 4.29
C SER A 381 23.06 5.44 5.26
N ALA A 382 21.77 5.38 5.61
CA ALA A 382 21.33 5.05 6.98
C ALA A 382 19.84 4.68 6.96
N THR A 383 19.55 3.50 7.49
CA THR A 383 18.22 2.91 7.72
C THR A 383 17.40 3.76 8.70
N MET A 384 16.13 3.98 8.39
CA MET A 384 15.14 4.52 9.33
C MET A 384 14.25 3.41 9.86
N SER A 385 14.11 3.40 11.18
CA SER A 385 13.26 2.52 11.98
C SER A 385 11.80 2.64 11.55
N HIS A 386 11.26 1.55 11.02
CA HIS A 386 9.85 1.39 10.71
C HIS A 386 9.11 0.86 11.94
N GLU A 387 7.96 1.44 12.26
CA GLU A 387 6.90 0.72 12.98
C GLU A 387 6.18 -0.20 11.97
N THR A 388 6.88 -1.22 11.48
CA THR A 388 6.30 -2.32 10.70
C THR A 388 5.75 -3.36 11.67
N CYS A 389 4.55 -3.87 11.40
CA CYS A 389 4.04 -5.04 12.10
C CYS A 389 4.97 -6.23 11.82
N PRO A 390 5.33 -7.04 12.83
CA PRO A 390 6.21 -8.16 12.62
C PRO A 390 5.63 -9.11 11.58
N SER A 391 6.44 -9.48 10.60
CA SER A 391 6.02 -10.30 9.47
C SER A 391 6.82 -11.59 9.34
N VAL A 392 6.12 -12.67 9.03
CA VAL A 392 6.70 -13.99 8.78
C VAL A 392 6.75 -14.22 7.28
N LYS A 393 7.93 -14.49 6.75
CA LYS A 393 8.14 -14.75 5.32
C LYS A 393 7.81 -16.20 4.93
N ASN A 394 8.14 -17.17 5.79
CA ASN A 394 7.83 -18.58 5.58
C ASN A 394 7.88 -19.42 6.87
N PHE A 395 7.23 -20.59 6.82
CA PHE A 395 7.46 -21.74 7.70
C PHE A 395 8.09 -22.87 6.89
N LEU A 396 9.12 -23.50 7.46
CA LEU A 396 9.68 -24.74 6.93
C LEU A 396 9.65 -25.82 8.03
N LEU A 397 9.03 -26.94 7.73
CA LEU A 397 9.15 -28.19 8.48
C LEU A 397 9.86 -29.19 7.57
N LEU A 398 11.12 -29.48 7.90
CA LEU A 398 11.99 -30.37 7.14
C LEU A 398 12.29 -31.63 7.95
N ASP A 399 12.63 -32.72 7.27
CA ASP A 399 13.15 -33.93 7.93
C ASP A 399 14.67 -33.84 8.18
N SER A 400 15.22 -34.88 8.81
CA SER A 400 16.66 -35.02 9.09
C SER A 400 17.56 -35.06 7.85
N ASP A 401 16.99 -35.23 6.64
CA ASP A 401 17.71 -35.21 5.37
C ASP A 401 17.54 -33.87 4.63
N GLY A 402 16.79 -32.92 5.21
CA GLY A 402 16.49 -31.62 4.62
C GLY A 402 15.38 -31.66 3.56
N LYS A 403 14.58 -32.74 3.52
CA LYS A 403 13.41 -32.85 2.62
C LYS A 403 12.19 -32.21 3.27
N ARG A 404 11.30 -31.68 2.43
CA ARG A 404 10.06 -31.03 2.86
C ARG A 404 9.11 -32.04 3.50
N VAL A 405 8.64 -31.72 4.70
CA VAL A 405 7.45 -32.33 5.31
C VAL A 405 6.26 -31.39 5.12
N ALA A 406 6.38 -30.14 5.58
CA ALA A 406 5.39 -29.09 5.36
C ALA A 406 6.09 -27.74 5.16
N VAL A 407 5.76 -27.01 4.09
CA VAL A 407 6.33 -25.66 3.85
C VAL A 407 5.25 -24.70 3.41
N LYS A 408 5.32 -23.46 3.90
CA LYS A 408 4.42 -22.37 3.45
C LYS A 408 5.19 -21.07 3.34
N TYR A 409 5.03 -20.39 2.21
CA TYR A 409 5.65 -19.09 1.92
C TYR A 409 4.58 -18.01 1.82
N PHE A 410 4.83 -16.87 2.45
CA PHE A 410 3.96 -15.70 2.43
C PHE A 410 4.59 -14.50 1.73
N SER A 411 5.91 -14.49 1.58
CA SER A 411 6.66 -13.49 0.81
C SER A 411 6.85 -13.90 -0.65
N GLU A 412 6.87 -12.92 -1.55
CA GLU A 412 7.21 -13.10 -2.97
C GLU A 412 8.72 -13.09 -3.24
N ASP A 413 9.56 -12.96 -2.20
CA ASP A 413 11.03 -12.98 -2.31
C ASP A 413 11.57 -14.23 -3.06
N TRP A 414 10.84 -15.35 -2.97
CA TRP A 414 11.14 -16.59 -3.70
C TRP A 414 10.01 -16.91 -4.69
N ALA A 415 9.94 -16.16 -5.79
CA ALA A 415 8.90 -16.28 -6.80
C ALA A 415 8.82 -17.66 -7.49
N THR A 416 9.93 -18.42 -7.56
CA THR A 416 9.98 -19.72 -8.24
C THR A 416 10.19 -20.87 -7.27
N ASN A 417 9.69 -22.07 -7.60
CA ASN A 417 9.92 -23.28 -6.79
C ASN A 417 11.40 -23.62 -6.67
N SER A 418 12.20 -23.39 -7.73
CA SER A 418 13.65 -23.59 -7.68
C SER A 418 14.32 -22.64 -6.67
N ALA A 419 13.89 -21.38 -6.60
CA ALA A 419 14.41 -20.43 -5.61
C ALA A 419 14.06 -20.86 -4.18
N LYS A 420 12.84 -21.37 -3.95
CA LYS A 420 12.41 -21.91 -2.64
C LYS A 420 13.26 -23.11 -2.21
N GLU A 421 13.44 -24.09 -3.09
CA GLU A 421 14.28 -25.27 -2.83
C GLU A 421 15.74 -24.92 -2.57
N ASN A 422 16.28 -23.93 -3.29
CA ASN A 422 17.64 -23.46 -3.05
C ASN A 422 17.78 -22.83 -1.66
N PHE A 423 16.82 -22.00 -1.25
CA PHE A 423 16.81 -21.39 0.07
C PHE A 423 16.73 -22.45 1.19
N GLU A 424 15.82 -23.43 1.07
CA GLU A 424 15.68 -24.53 2.03
C GLU A 424 16.98 -25.33 2.18
N LYS A 425 17.64 -25.68 1.07
CA LYS A 425 18.94 -26.37 1.09
C LYS A 425 20.00 -25.54 1.78
N VAL A 426 20.03 -24.23 1.56
CA VAL A 426 21.01 -23.33 2.18
C VAL A 426 20.78 -23.24 3.69
N VAL A 427 19.53 -23.07 4.12
CA VAL A 427 19.16 -23.01 5.55
C VAL A 427 19.51 -24.32 6.24
N PHE A 428 19.06 -25.45 5.70
CA PHE A 428 19.30 -26.77 6.29
C PHE A 428 20.80 -27.08 6.42
N ASN A 429 21.59 -26.87 5.35
CA ASN A 429 23.02 -27.19 5.37
C ASN A 429 23.81 -26.39 6.40
N LYS A 430 23.38 -25.16 6.67
CA LYS A 430 24.04 -24.27 7.65
C LYS A 430 23.60 -24.57 9.08
N THR A 431 22.37 -25.04 9.30
CA THR A 431 21.85 -25.31 10.65
C THR A 431 22.06 -26.75 11.12
N GLN A 432 22.24 -27.73 10.24
CA GLN A 432 22.33 -29.17 10.60
C GLN A 432 23.38 -29.54 11.66
N LYS A 433 24.42 -28.72 11.85
CA LYS A 433 25.51 -28.98 12.82
C LYS A 433 25.29 -28.32 14.18
N THR A 434 24.19 -27.58 14.34
CA THR A 434 23.87 -26.85 15.57
C THR A 434 23.05 -27.71 16.53
N ASN A 435 23.09 -27.40 17.82
CA ASN A 435 22.36 -28.16 18.85
C ASN A 435 21.04 -27.48 19.25
N ALA A 436 20.18 -27.19 18.28
CA ALA A 436 18.89 -26.51 18.49
C ALA A 436 17.79 -27.42 19.08
N ARG A 437 18.13 -28.37 19.96
CA ARG A 437 17.18 -29.35 20.54
C ARG A 437 16.52 -28.85 21.82
N THR A 438 17.26 -28.14 22.65
CA THR A 438 16.76 -27.65 23.94
C THR A 438 15.95 -26.37 23.77
N GLU A 439 16.53 -25.38 23.09
CA GLU A 439 15.94 -24.04 22.87
C GLU A 439 15.96 -23.68 21.39
N ALA A 440 15.21 -22.64 21.02
CA ALA A 440 15.22 -22.10 19.68
C ALA A 440 16.52 -21.33 19.43
N GLU A 441 17.18 -21.60 18.32
CA GLU A 441 18.40 -20.92 17.89
C GLU A 441 18.09 -19.92 16.79
N ILE A 442 18.89 -18.85 16.70
CA ILE A 442 18.69 -17.76 15.75
C ILE A 442 19.91 -17.67 14.84
N ALA A 443 19.67 -17.56 13.53
CA ALA A 443 20.72 -17.34 12.55
C ALA A 443 20.29 -16.36 11.45
N MET A 444 21.23 -15.53 10.99
CA MET A 444 21.00 -14.59 9.89
C MET A 444 21.47 -15.18 8.55
N PHE A 445 20.63 -15.06 7.52
CA PHE A 445 20.89 -15.56 6.17
C PHE A 445 20.42 -14.57 5.11
N GLU A 446 21.33 -14.03 4.29
CA GLU A 446 20.98 -13.27 3.06
C GLU A 446 19.86 -12.24 3.28
N ASN A 447 19.99 -11.42 4.33
CA ASN A 447 19.01 -10.40 4.75
C ASN A 447 17.70 -10.97 5.33
N ASN A 448 17.74 -12.17 5.91
CA ASN A 448 16.65 -12.78 6.65
C ASN A 448 17.12 -13.25 8.03
N ILE A 449 16.25 -13.14 9.02
CA ILE A 449 16.41 -13.79 10.31
C ILE A 449 15.67 -15.13 10.24
N VAL A 450 16.34 -16.22 10.58
CA VAL A 450 15.75 -17.55 10.66
C VAL A 450 15.89 -18.06 12.09
N VAL A 451 14.76 -18.37 12.69
CA VAL A 451 14.69 -19.00 14.01
C VAL A 451 14.31 -20.46 13.83
N TYR A 452 14.99 -21.36 14.53
CA TYR A 452 14.83 -22.79 14.31
C TYR A 452 15.00 -23.65 15.56
N LYS A 453 14.34 -24.80 15.55
CA LYS A 453 14.34 -25.78 16.64
C LYS A 453 14.22 -27.20 16.08
N PHE A 454 14.92 -28.15 16.68
CA PHE A 454 14.97 -29.55 16.25
C PHE A 454 14.32 -30.46 17.28
N VAL A 455 13.52 -31.42 16.83
CA VAL A 455 12.91 -32.46 17.66
C VAL A 455 12.95 -33.77 16.90
N GLN A 456 13.47 -34.83 17.53
CA GLN A 456 13.61 -36.14 16.90
C GLN A 456 14.27 -36.05 15.50
N ASP A 457 13.53 -36.35 14.44
CA ASP A 457 13.90 -36.30 13.02
C ASP A 457 13.23 -35.17 12.24
N LEU A 458 12.65 -34.18 12.94
CA LEU A 458 11.99 -33.00 12.39
C LEU A 458 12.71 -31.71 12.77
N HIS A 459 12.87 -30.83 11.78
CA HIS A 459 13.49 -29.53 11.92
C HIS A 459 12.49 -28.42 11.58
N PHE A 460 12.18 -27.58 12.58
CA PHE A 460 11.23 -26.48 12.49
C PHE A 460 11.98 -25.17 12.22
N PHE A 461 11.51 -24.38 11.26
CA PHE A 461 12.07 -23.08 10.90
C PHE A 461 10.96 -22.04 10.70
N VAL A 462 11.20 -20.83 11.19
CA VAL A 462 10.42 -19.62 10.90
C VAL A 462 11.38 -18.55 10.40
N THR A 463 11.06 -17.97 9.24
CA THR A 463 11.89 -16.93 8.60
C THR A 463 11.18 -15.58 8.63
N GLY A 464 11.88 -14.52 9.04
CA GLY A 464 11.48 -13.11 8.90
C GLY A 464 12.53 -12.28 8.15
N GLY A 465 12.23 -11.00 7.90
CA GLY A 465 13.22 -10.05 7.35
C GLY A 465 14.35 -9.74 8.32
N ASP A 466 15.46 -9.18 7.83
CA ASP A 466 16.61 -8.72 8.64
C ASP A 466 16.32 -7.53 9.57
N TYR A 467 15.18 -6.88 9.38
CA TYR A 467 14.67 -5.80 10.23
C TYR A 467 13.67 -6.27 11.30
N GLU A 468 13.34 -7.57 11.34
CA GLU A 468 12.34 -8.11 12.26
C GLU A 468 12.90 -8.34 13.67
N ASN A 469 12.02 -8.32 14.68
CA ASN A 469 12.41 -8.67 16.04
C ASN A 469 12.51 -10.19 16.19
N GLU A 470 13.73 -10.68 16.44
CA GLU A 470 14.05 -12.11 16.58
C GLU A 470 13.21 -12.80 17.66
N LEU A 471 12.88 -12.10 18.76
CA LEU A 471 12.07 -12.65 19.85
C LEU A 471 10.62 -12.91 19.43
N ILE A 472 10.08 -12.09 18.53
CA ILE A 472 8.72 -12.28 18.01
C ILE A 472 8.70 -13.51 17.10
N LEU A 473 9.70 -13.67 16.23
CA LEU A 473 9.85 -14.86 15.39
C LEU A 473 10.07 -16.13 16.24
N ALA A 474 10.82 -16.03 17.32
CA ALA A 474 10.99 -17.14 18.27
C ALA A 474 9.68 -17.51 18.96
N THR A 475 8.85 -16.53 19.32
CA THR A 475 7.51 -16.76 19.88
C THR A 475 6.61 -17.47 18.88
N VAL A 476 6.65 -17.09 17.60
CA VAL A 476 5.91 -17.76 16.52
C VAL A 476 6.37 -19.21 16.33
N LEU A 477 7.69 -19.44 16.30
CA LEU A 477 8.25 -20.79 16.19
C LEU A 477 7.82 -21.66 17.37
N GLN A 478 7.87 -21.12 18.59
CA GLN A 478 7.45 -21.83 19.80
C GLN A 478 5.95 -22.15 19.76
N ALA A 479 5.12 -21.19 19.37
CA ALA A 479 3.69 -21.40 19.17
C ALA A 479 3.40 -22.51 18.16
N PHE A 480 4.12 -22.52 17.03
CA PHE A 480 4.00 -23.56 16.01
C PHE A 480 4.42 -24.94 16.54
N PHE A 481 5.58 -25.00 17.21
CA PHE A 481 6.10 -26.23 17.79
C PHE A 481 5.14 -26.83 18.83
N ASP A 482 4.67 -26.03 19.79
CA ASP A 482 3.79 -26.48 20.86
C ASP A 482 2.40 -26.86 20.32
N SER A 483 1.87 -26.11 19.35
CA SER A 483 0.59 -26.43 18.72
C SER A 483 0.64 -27.76 17.96
N VAL A 484 1.71 -28.00 17.21
CA VAL A 484 1.95 -29.30 16.56
C VAL A 484 2.11 -30.40 17.61
N GLY A 485 2.83 -30.13 18.71
CA GLY A 485 2.94 -31.05 19.84
C GLY A 485 1.58 -31.44 20.43
N LEU A 486 0.67 -30.47 20.62
CA LEU A 486 -0.70 -30.73 21.08
C LEU A 486 -1.52 -31.55 20.07
N LEU A 487 -1.45 -31.19 18.78
CA LEU A 487 -2.19 -31.87 17.71
C LEU A 487 -1.70 -33.31 17.49
N LEU A 488 -0.39 -33.55 17.61
CA LEU A 488 0.23 -34.88 17.51
C LEU A 488 0.34 -35.61 18.85
N ARG A 489 -0.34 -35.13 19.89
CA ARG A 489 -0.41 -35.76 21.23
C ARG A 489 0.97 -36.05 21.86
N GLY A 490 1.94 -35.17 21.60
CA GLY A 490 3.31 -35.23 22.12
C GLY A 490 4.30 -36.01 21.25
N ASN A 491 3.84 -36.74 20.23
CA ASN A 491 4.71 -37.52 19.33
C ASN A 491 5.08 -36.69 18.10
N VAL A 492 6.10 -35.85 18.23
CA VAL A 492 6.56 -34.99 17.12
C VAL A 492 7.71 -35.68 16.38
N ASP A 493 7.37 -36.67 15.56
CA ASP A 493 8.27 -37.37 14.65
C ASP A 493 7.75 -37.33 13.20
N LYS A 494 8.62 -37.61 12.24
CA LYS A 494 8.29 -37.54 10.81
C LYS A 494 7.11 -38.40 10.41
N LYS A 495 6.98 -39.61 10.98
CA LYS A 495 5.91 -40.53 10.60
C LYS A 495 4.58 -39.94 11.02
N GLU A 496 4.45 -39.54 12.28
CA GLU A 496 3.23 -38.94 12.82
C GLU A 496 2.89 -37.62 12.12
N ALA A 497 3.89 -36.80 11.80
CA ALA A 497 3.70 -35.54 11.08
C ALA A 497 3.19 -35.73 9.64
N LEU A 498 3.65 -36.79 8.94
CA LEU A 498 3.15 -37.11 7.60
C LEU A 498 1.74 -37.69 7.63
N GLU A 499 1.39 -38.45 8.67
CA GLU A 499 0.03 -38.99 8.86
C GLU A 499 -1.00 -37.87 9.17
N ASN A 500 -0.56 -36.75 9.77
CA ASN A 500 -1.41 -35.63 10.17
C ASN A 500 -1.02 -34.29 9.49
N LEU A 501 -0.56 -34.35 8.23
CA LEU A 501 -0.04 -33.20 7.50
C LEU A 501 -1.08 -32.07 7.35
N ASP A 502 -2.34 -32.43 7.18
CA ASP A 502 -3.49 -31.52 7.10
C ASP A 502 -3.64 -30.68 8.37
N LEU A 503 -3.50 -31.29 9.56
CA LEU A 503 -3.53 -30.57 10.84
C LEU A 503 -2.36 -29.60 10.97
N ILE A 504 -1.17 -29.98 10.49
CA ILE A 504 0.03 -29.12 10.51
C ILE A 504 -0.16 -27.91 9.58
N LEU A 505 -0.70 -28.10 8.38
CA LEU A 505 -0.96 -27.00 7.45
C LEU A 505 -2.06 -26.06 7.99
N LEU A 506 -3.12 -26.60 8.58
CA LEU A 506 -4.15 -25.80 9.26
C LEU A 506 -3.58 -25.05 10.47
N CYS A 507 -2.65 -25.66 11.21
CA CYS A 507 -1.94 -25.02 12.31
C CYS A 507 -1.16 -23.78 11.82
N ILE A 508 -0.40 -23.91 10.71
CA ILE A 508 0.30 -22.77 10.10
C ILE A 508 -0.71 -21.67 9.71
N ASP A 509 -1.86 -22.04 9.15
CA ASP A 509 -2.90 -21.10 8.74
C ASP A 509 -3.56 -20.39 9.92
N GLU A 510 -3.67 -21.03 11.08
CA GLU A 510 -4.17 -20.41 12.32
C GLU A 510 -3.17 -19.44 12.95
N ILE A 511 -1.87 -19.71 12.83
CA ILE A 511 -0.81 -18.86 13.39
C ILE A 511 -0.56 -17.63 12.52
N VAL A 512 -0.47 -17.82 11.19
CA VAL A 512 -0.11 -16.76 10.24
C VAL A 512 -1.03 -16.75 9.03
N ASP A 513 -1.53 -15.57 8.68
CA ASP A 513 -2.26 -15.32 7.44
C ASP A 513 -1.57 -14.23 6.60
N GLY A 514 -1.19 -14.56 5.37
CA GLY A 514 -0.53 -13.63 4.45
C GLY A 514 0.73 -12.96 5.02
N GLY A 515 1.45 -13.65 5.90
CA GLY A 515 2.67 -13.19 6.58
C GLY A 515 2.44 -12.42 7.88
N ILE A 516 1.19 -12.23 8.29
CA ILE A 516 0.82 -11.51 9.52
C ILE A 516 0.54 -12.53 10.63
N ILE A 517 1.15 -12.32 11.80
CA ILE A 517 0.95 -13.16 12.98
C ILE A 517 -0.42 -12.84 13.58
N LEU A 518 -1.26 -13.86 13.73
CA LEU A 518 -2.64 -13.73 14.22
C LEU A 518 -2.84 -14.29 15.62
N GLU A 519 -2.16 -15.39 15.94
CA GLU A 519 -2.33 -16.12 17.20
C GLU A 519 -1.00 -16.76 17.58
N THR A 520 -0.68 -16.74 18.88
CA THR A 520 0.53 -17.38 19.42
C THR A 520 0.26 -18.27 20.62
N ASP A 521 -0.98 -18.36 21.13
CA ASP A 521 -1.33 -19.32 22.19
C ASP A 521 -1.57 -20.72 21.62
N PRO A 522 -0.74 -21.73 21.98
CA PRO A 522 -0.84 -23.07 21.42
C PRO A 522 -2.18 -23.76 21.67
N ASN A 523 -2.82 -23.51 22.82
CA ASN A 523 -4.09 -24.16 23.17
C ASN A 523 -5.22 -23.61 22.32
N VAL A 524 -5.20 -22.29 22.06
CA VAL A 524 -6.19 -21.64 21.20
C VAL A 524 -6.02 -22.12 19.75
N ILE A 525 -4.79 -22.22 19.27
CA ILE A 525 -4.47 -22.72 17.92
C ILE A 525 -4.95 -24.17 17.78
N ALA A 526 -4.48 -25.07 18.65
CA ALA A 526 -4.85 -26.49 18.59
C ALA A 526 -6.36 -26.70 18.73
N GLY A 527 -7.02 -25.93 19.60
CA GLY A 527 -8.48 -25.95 19.75
C GLY A 527 -9.22 -25.53 18.47
N LYS A 528 -8.78 -24.45 17.81
CA LYS A 528 -9.35 -24.00 16.52
C LYS A 528 -9.13 -25.04 15.42
N VAL A 529 -7.93 -25.58 15.29
CA VAL A 529 -7.59 -26.60 14.28
C VAL A 529 -8.41 -27.88 14.50
N ALA A 530 -8.49 -28.37 15.73
CA ALA A 530 -9.24 -29.58 16.07
C ALA A 530 -10.75 -29.41 15.91
N SER A 531 -11.29 -28.19 16.11
CA SER A 531 -12.71 -27.91 15.84
C SER A 531 -13.06 -27.93 14.35
N ASN A 532 -12.10 -27.62 13.49
CA ASN A 532 -12.25 -27.68 12.03
C ASN A 532 -12.09 -29.11 11.48
N SER A 533 -11.51 -30.04 12.24
CA SER A 533 -11.31 -31.44 11.85
C SER A 533 -12.40 -32.40 12.38
N ILE A 534 -13.47 -31.89 13.00
CA ILE A 534 -14.57 -32.72 13.52
C ILE A 534 -15.43 -33.27 12.37
N ASP A 535 -14.95 -34.36 11.77
CA ASP A 535 -15.75 -35.51 11.34
C ASP A 535 -15.30 -36.82 12.03
N SER A 536 -14.39 -36.76 13.01
CA SER A 536 -13.97 -37.95 13.77
C SER A 536 -13.61 -37.65 15.23
N GLY A 537 -14.58 -37.84 16.11
CA GLY A 537 -14.38 -38.34 17.48
C GLY A 537 -14.03 -37.35 18.60
N ALA A 538 -15.08 -36.94 19.33
CA ALA A 538 -15.11 -36.32 20.67
C ALA A 538 -14.51 -34.90 20.84
N PRO A 539 -15.21 -33.98 21.54
CA PRO A 539 -14.68 -32.64 21.82
C PRO A 539 -13.54 -32.69 22.86
N LEU A 540 -12.46 -31.95 22.60
CA LEU A 540 -11.30 -31.79 23.48
C LEU A 540 -11.62 -31.32 24.92
N SER A 541 -12.79 -30.71 25.13
CA SER A 541 -13.26 -30.32 26.46
C SER A 541 -13.57 -31.50 27.39
N GLU A 542 -13.87 -32.69 26.85
CA GLU A 542 -14.07 -33.91 27.66
C GLU A 542 -12.73 -34.58 28.06
N GLN A 543 -11.63 -34.29 27.34
CA GLN A 543 -10.32 -34.88 27.61
C GLN A 543 -9.57 -34.17 28.73
N THR A 544 -9.71 -32.85 28.87
CA THR A 544 -9.15 -32.10 30.01
C THR A 544 -9.84 -32.44 31.33
N LEU A 545 -11.16 -32.71 31.30
CA LEU A 545 -11.90 -33.26 32.44
C LEU A 545 -11.45 -34.68 32.78
N SER A 546 -11.27 -35.55 31.78
CA SER A 546 -10.81 -36.92 32.01
C SER A 546 -9.37 -36.99 32.54
N GLN A 547 -8.47 -36.13 32.06
CA GLN A 547 -7.12 -35.97 32.60
C GLN A 547 -7.15 -35.42 34.03
N ALA A 548 -7.91 -34.34 34.29
CA ALA A 548 -8.05 -33.78 35.64
C ALA A 548 -8.65 -34.79 36.64
N LEU A 549 -9.58 -35.62 36.20
CA LEU A 549 -10.22 -36.65 37.02
C LEU A 549 -9.29 -37.86 37.25
N ALA A 550 -8.41 -38.18 36.28
CA ALA A 550 -7.35 -39.15 36.44
C ALA A 550 -6.28 -38.67 37.46
N THR A 551 -5.84 -37.41 37.35
CA THR A 551 -4.89 -36.82 38.32
C THR A 551 -5.49 -36.72 39.71
N ALA A 552 -6.79 -36.38 39.82
CA ALA A 552 -7.52 -36.35 41.09
C ALA A 552 -7.68 -37.75 41.71
N ARG A 553 -7.94 -38.80 40.90
CA ARG A 553 -7.97 -40.19 41.37
C ARG A 553 -6.62 -40.66 41.87
N GLU A 554 -5.54 -40.29 41.20
CA GLU A 554 -4.17 -40.65 41.62
C GLU A 554 -3.78 -39.95 42.94
N HIS A 555 -4.17 -38.68 43.10
CA HIS A 555 -3.98 -37.94 44.34
C HIS A 555 -4.80 -38.50 45.51
N LEU A 556 -6.05 -38.90 45.27
CA LEU A 556 -6.90 -39.58 46.26
C LEU A 556 -6.36 -40.96 46.63
N ALA A 557 -5.88 -41.75 45.67
CA ALA A 557 -5.28 -43.06 45.92
C ALA A 557 -4.00 -42.94 46.76
N ARG A 558 -3.15 -41.93 46.51
CA ARG A 558 -1.97 -41.64 47.34
C ARG A 558 -2.32 -41.11 48.73
N SER A 559 -3.47 -40.44 48.87
CA SER A 559 -3.97 -39.95 50.16
C SER A 559 -4.60 -41.05 51.02
N LEU A 560 -5.08 -42.15 50.42
CA LEU A 560 -5.72 -43.28 51.12
C LEU A 560 -4.73 -44.42 51.47
N LEU A 561 -3.49 -44.35 50.97
CA LEU A 561 -2.40 -45.29 51.25
C LEU A 561 -1.35 -44.75 52.23
N LYS A 562 -1.71 -43.73 53.04
CA LYS A 562 -0.93 -43.28 54.20
C LYS A 562 -1.64 -43.59 55.51
#